data_AF-A0A7C2TZQ0-F1
#
_entry.id   AF-A0A7C2TZQ0-F1
#
_cell.length_a   1.000
_cell.length_b   1.000
_cell.length_c   1.000
_cell.angle_alpha   90.00
_cell.angle_beta   90.00
_cell.angle_gamma   90.00
#
_symmetry.space_group_name_H-M   'P 1'
#
loop_
_entity.id
_entity.type
_entity.pdbx_description
1 polymer ?
#
loop_
_entity_poly.entity_id
_entity_poly.type
_entity_poly.pdbx_seq_one_letter_code
_entity_poly.pdbx_strand_id
1 'polypeptide(L)' 'MYAGWDGGMRIDGSVVHVDVVDEKAWIEYDGTEYGIARELADRGIPKEQIVLAFMSKERRQHSQYAVN' A
#
# COMPACT_ATOMS: atom_id res chain seq x y z
N MET A 1 8.32 5.64 -7.59
CA MET A 1 8.57 7.02 -7.15
C MET A 1 8.36 7.96 -8.32
N TYR A 2 7.64 9.05 -8.11
CA TYR A 2 7.59 10.19 -9.02
C TYR A 2 8.76 11.12 -8.67
N ALA A 3 9.58 11.45 -9.66
CA ALA A 3 10.67 12.39 -9.49
C ALA A 3 10.84 13.15 -10.81
N GLY A 4 10.47 14.43 -10.83
CA GLY A 4 10.49 15.21 -12.07
C GLY A 4 10.17 16.68 -11.87
N TRP A 5 9.85 17.34 -12.97
CA TRP A 5 9.42 18.73 -13.02
C TRP A 5 8.29 18.85 -14.03
N ASP A 6 7.28 19.67 -13.72
CA ASP A 6 6.21 20.04 -14.64
C ASP A 6 5.95 21.55 -14.53
N GLY A 7 6.11 22.29 -15.63
CA GLY A 7 5.90 23.74 -15.66
C GLY A 7 6.74 24.54 -14.64
N GLY A 8 7.91 24.02 -14.23
CA GLY A 8 8.74 24.64 -13.19
C GLY A 8 8.34 24.27 -11.75
N MET A 9 7.30 23.46 -11.57
CA MET A 9 6.96 22.85 -10.28
C MET A 9 7.69 21.51 -10.11
N ARG A 10 8.26 21.28 -8.93
CA ARG A 10 8.89 20.01 -8.59
C ARG A 10 7.80 18.94 -8.39
N ILE A 11 7.96 17.81 -9.08
CA ILE A 11 7.20 16.58 -8.81
C ILE A 11 8.06 15.66 -7.96
N ASP A 12 7.55 15.31 -6.78
CA ASP A 12 8.17 14.36 -5.86
C ASP A 12 7.09 13.60 -5.09
N GLY A 13 7.23 12.27 -4.99
CA GLY A 13 6.28 11.43 -4.26
C GLY A 13 6.41 9.94 -4.52
N SER A 14 5.78 9.13 -3.68
CA SER A 14 5.69 7.69 -3.88
C SER A 14 4.62 7.35 -4.92
N VAL A 15 4.83 6.26 -5.68
CA VAL A 15 3.77 5.64 -6.49
C VAL A 15 3.12 4.54 -5.65
N VAL A 16 3.97 3.74 -5.03
CA VAL A 16 3.65 2.68 -4.07
C VAL A 16 4.75 2.72 -3.01
N HIS A 17 4.38 2.57 -1.74
CA HIS A 17 5.31 2.36 -0.62
C HIS A 17 4.84 1.13 0.15
N VAL A 18 5.71 0.13 0.25
CA VAL A 18 5.46 -1.09 1.04
C VAL A 18 6.64 -1.38 1.95
N ASP A 19 6.36 -1.60 3.23
CA ASP A 19 7.31 -2.13 4.20
C ASP A 19 7.04 -3.64 4.43
N VAL A 20 8.08 -4.39 4.79
CA VAL A 20 7.91 -5.78 5.25
C VAL A 20 8.20 -5.83 6.74
N VAL A 21 7.16 -6.04 7.53
CA VAL A 21 7.21 -6.04 9.01
C VAL A 21 6.50 -7.29 9.51
N ASP A 22 7.17 -8.04 10.38
CA ASP A 22 6.65 -9.30 10.94
C ASP A 22 6.10 -10.26 9.86
N GLU A 23 6.87 -10.41 8.78
CA GLU A 23 6.54 -11.25 7.61
C GLU A 23 5.28 -10.83 6.84
N LYS A 24 4.80 -9.60 7.04
CA LYS A 24 3.65 -9.04 6.34
C LYS A 24 4.04 -7.87 5.45
N ALA A 25 3.32 -7.71 4.35
CA ALA A 25 3.41 -6.55 3.47
C ALA A 25 2.54 -5.41 4.02
N TRP A 26 3.17 -4.37 4.55
CA TRP A 26 2.54 -3.16 5.06
C TRP A 26 2.50 -2.10 3.97
N ILE A 27 1.31 -1.85 3.42
CA ILE A 27 1.10 -0.90 2.32
C ILE A 27 0.89 0.48 2.91
N GLU A 28 1.94 1.28 2.95
CA GLU A 28 1.95 2.64 3.52
C GLU A 28 1.37 3.68 2.55
N TYR A 29 1.53 3.46 1.25
CA TYR A 29 0.94 4.29 0.20
C TYR A 29 0.66 3.46 -1.05
N ASP A 30 -0.49 3.69 -1.67
CA ASP A 30 -0.88 3.08 -2.93
C ASP A 30 -1.56 4.13 -3.82
N GLY A 31 -0.83 4.60 -4.83
CA GLY A 31 -1.30 5.55 -5.83
C GLY A 31 -1.84 4.89 -7.10
N THR A 32 -2.11 3.58 -7.08
CA THR A 32 -2.63 2.83 -8.24
C THR A 32 -4.15 2.73 -8.18
N GLU A 33 -4.81 2.69 -9.35
CA GLU A 33 -6.27 2.54 -9.42
C GLU A 33 -6.72 1.12 -9.02
N TYR A 34 -5.96 0.10 -9.42
CA TYR A 34 -6.33 -1.30 -9.19
C TYR A 34 -6.07 -1.74 -7.74
N GLY A 35 -5.09 -1.15 -7.08
CA GLY A 35 -4.67 -1.43 -5.72
C GLY A 35 -3.74 -2.64 -5.63
N ILE A 36 -2.52 -2.43 -5.12
CA ILE A 36 -1.50 -3.49 -5.01
C ILE A 36 -1.91 -4.57 -4.00
N ALA A 37 -2.73 -4.23 -3.00
CA ALA A 37 -3.22 -5.20 -2.03
C ALA A 37 -4.01 -6.33 -2.71
N ARG A 38 -4.79 -5.99 -3.74
CA ARG A 38 -5.51 -6.95 -4.56
C ARG A 38 -4.53 -7.76 -5.41
N GLU A 39 -3.59 -7.10 -6.07
CA GLU A 39 -2.61 -7.80 -6.92
C GLU A 39 -1.76 -8.81 -6.14
N LEU A 40 -1.35 -8.48 -4.92
CA LEU A 40 -0.64 -9.40 -4.03
C LEU A 40 -1.51 -10.63 -3.69
N ALA A 41 -2.78 -10.43 -3.39
CA ALA A 41 -3.72 -11.51 -3.11
C ALA A 41 -3.97 -12.40 -4.34
N ASP A 42 -4.14 -11.80 -5.52
CA ASP A 42 -4.34 -12.52 -6.79
C ASP A 42 -3.10 -13.34 -7.18
N ARG A 43 -1.91 -12.91 -6.75
CA ARG A 43 -0.64 -13.65 -6.92
C ARG A 43 -0.36 -14.67 -5.81
N GLY A 44 -1.31 -14.87 -4.88
CA GLY A 44 -1.27 -15.94 -3.89
C GLY A 44 -0.74 -15.55 -2.51
N ILE A 45 -0.51 -14.26 -2.23
CA ILE A 45 -0.19 -13.82 -0.87
C ILE A 45 -1.48 -13.82 -0.04
N PRO A 46 -1.55 -14.55 1.09
CA PRO A 46 -2.73 -14.54 1.95
C PRO A 46 -3.11 -13.13 2.40
N LYS A 47 -4.40 -12.82 2.46
CA LYS A 47 -4.87 -11.48 2.88
C LYS A 47 -4.47 -11.16 4.32
N GLU A 48 -4.25 -12.18 5.13
CA GLU A 48 -3.76 -12.12 6.50
C GLU A 48 -2.27 -11.73 6.60
N GLN A 49 -1.55 -11.75 5.47
CA GLN A 49 -0.17 -11.27 5.36
C GLN A 49 -0.06 -9.89 4.70
N ILE A 50 -1.18 -9.23 4.43
CA ILE A 50 -1.21 -7.90 3.83
C ILE A 50 -1.88 -6.95 4.82
N VAL A 51 -1.23 -5.82 5.11
CA VAL A 51 -1.75 -4.77 6.00
C VAL A 51 -1.95 -3.51 5.17
N LEU A 52 -3.17 -2.95 5.18
CA LEU A 52 -3.45 -1.63 4.57
C LEU A 52 -3.02 -0.53 5.54
N ALA A 53 -1.71 -0.27 5.59
CA ALA A 53 -1.10 0.57 6.62
C ALA A 53 -1.52 2.05 6.53
N PHE A 54 -1.86 2.54 5.33
CA PHE A 54 -2.46 3.87 5.13
C PHE A 54 -3.83 4.05 5.83
N MET A 55 -4.51 2.98 6.26
CA MET A 55 -5.73 3.05 7.04
C MET A 55 -5.42 3.12 8.55
N SER A 56 -6.24 3.85 9.32
CA SER A 56 -6.17 3.80 10.78
C SER A 56 -6.45 2.38 11.29
N LYS A 57 -5.92 2.03 12.46
CA LYS A 57 -6.03 0.67 13.03
C LYS A 57 -7.48 0.21 13.18
N GLU A 58 -8.37 1.12 13.57
CA GLU A 58 -9.82 0.86 13.73
C GLU A 58 -10.46 0.55 12.37
N ARG A 59 -10.09 1.31 11.33
CA ARG A 59 -10.62 1.10 9.98
C ARG A 59 -10.15 -0.22 9.37
N ARG A 60 -8.93 -0.67 9.68
CA ARG A 60 -8.41 -1.96 9.18
C ARG A 60 -9.27 -3.15 9.62
N GLN A 61 -9.92 -3.08 10.78
CA GLN A 61 -10.82 -4.14 11.29
C GLN A 61 -12.05 -4.37 10.39
N HIS A 62 -12.44 -3.35 9.62
CA HIS A 62 -13.55 -3.43 8.67
C HIS A 62 -13.09 -3.76 7.24
N SER A 63 -11.79 -3.99 7.06
CA SER A 63 -11.23 -4.47 5.80
C SER A 63 -11.17 -6.00 5.77
N GLN A 64 -10.90 -6.56 4.60
CA GLN A 64 -10.67 -8.00 4.40
C GLN A 64 -9.20 -8.41 4.59
N TYR A 65 -8.34 -7.49 5.05
CA TYR A 65 -6.89 -7.65 5.19
C TYR A 65 -6.49 -7.62 6.66
N ALA A 66 -5.21 -7.87 6.96
CA ALA A 66 -4.71 -7.87 8.33
C ALA A 66 -4.76 -6.49 9.00
N VAL A 67 -4.96 -6.50 10.33
CA VAL A 67 -5.01 -5.29 11.18
C VAL A 67 -3.61 -4.81 11.58
N ASN A 68 -2.74 -5.76 11.91
CA ASN A 68 -1.29 -5.62 12.12
C ASN A 68 -0.62 -6.81 11.45
#